data_AF-A0A3P1ZT36-F1
#
_entry.id   AF-A0A3P1ZT36-F1
#
_cell.length_a   1.000
_cell.length_b   1.000
_cell.length_c   1.000
_cell.angle_alpha   90.00
_cell.angle_beta   90.00
_cell.angle_gamma   90.00
#
_symmetry.space_group_name_H-M   'P 1'
#
loop_
_entity.id
_entity.type
_entity.pdbx_description
1 polymer ?
#
loop_
_entity_poly.entity_id
_entity_poly.type
_entity_poly.pdbx_seq_one_letter_code
_entity_poly.pdbx_strand_id
1 'polypeptide(L)' 'LPGRAGCVGVTAKNNRLFVDAVLYRYRAGIPWRDLPERFGDFRVVHLRHMRWSKSGVWERVLEVLSQDADNE' A
#
# COMPACT_ATOMS: atom_id res chain seq x y z
N LEU A 1 -9.36 0.93 -6.98
CA LEU A 1 -8.59 1.77 -6.02
C LEU A 1 -8.77 3.22 -6.44
N PRO A 2 -9.59 4.01 -5.74
CA PRO A 2 -10.11 5.22 -6.36
C PRO A 2 -9.03 6.31 -6.34
N GLY A 3 -8.53 6.63 -7.53
CA GLY A 3 -8.09 7.98 -7.82
C GLY A 3 -9.30 8.91 -7.88
N ARG A 4 -9.05 10.22 -7.94
CA ARG A 4 -10.09 11.26 -8.07
C ARG A 4 -10.97 10.98 -9.30
N ALA A 5 -12.29 11.11 -9.19
CA ALA A 5 -13.19 10.99 -10.33
C ALA A 5 -12.77 11.96 -11.44
N GLY A 6 -12.59 11.46 -12.67
CA GLY A 6 -12.09 12.24 -13.82
C GLY A 6 -10.56 12.32 -13.96
N CYS A 7 -9.80 11.79 -12.99
CA CYS A 7 -8.36 11.62 -13.10
C CYS A 7 -8.01 10.16 -12.80
N VAL A 8 -7.85 9.35 -13.85
CA VAL A 8 -7.21 8.04 -13.70
C VAL A 8 -5.75 8.28 -13.36
N GLY A 9 -5.44 8.42 -12.07
CA GLY A 9 -4.06 8.32 -11.60
C GLY A 9 -3.44 7.05 -12.20
N VAL A 10 -2.15 7.11 -12.56
CA VAL A 10 -1.44 6.03 -13.26
C VAL A 10 -1.90 4.67 -12.72
N THR A 11 -2.47 3.85 -13.61
CA THR A 11 -2.87 2.47 -13.27
C THR A 11 -1.67 1.82 -12.61
N ALA A 12 -1.84 1.49 -11.33
CA ALA A 12 -0.78 0.90 -10.55
C ALA A 12 -0.36 -0.41 -11.23
N LYS A 13 0.82 -0.41 -11.87
CA LYS A 13 1.34 -1.54 -12.67
C LYS A 13 1.23 -2.87 -11.93
N ASN A 14 1.42 -2.87 -10.61
CA ASN A 14 1.19 -4.03 -9.77
C ASN A 14 0.75 -3.60 -8.35
N ASN A 15 -0.53 -3.82 -8.01
CA ASN A 15 -1.07 -3.51 -6.67
C ASN A 15 -0.54 -4.46 -5.60
N ARG A 16 -0.42 -5.74 -5.95
CA ARG A 16 0.07 -6.77 -5.04
C ARG A 16 1.50 -6.47 -4.61
N LEU A 17 2.38 -6.17 -5.56
CA LEU A 17 3.78 -5.83 -5.27
C LEU A 17 3.91 -4.61 -4.33
N PHE A 18 3.03 -3.61 -4.49
CA PHE A 18 2.98 -2.46 -3.59
C PHE A 18 2.56 -2.86 -2.16
N VAL A 19 1.51 -3.67 -2.01
CA VAL A 19 1.07 -4.15 -0.70
C VAL A 19 2.15 -5.02 -0.05
N ASP A 20 2.78 -5.91 -0.82
CA ASP A 20 3.89 -6.75 -0.36
C ASP A 20 5.07 -5.90 0.15
N ALA A 21 5.39 -4.80 -0.54
CA ALA A 21 6.42 -3.86 -0.12
C ALA A 21 6.12 -3.20 1.22
N VAL A 22 4.86 -2.78 1.41
CA VAL A 22 4.39 -2.16 2.65
C VAL A 22 4.45 -3.18 3.79
N LEU A 23 3.93 -4.38 3.58
CA LEU A 23 3.94 -5.46 4.57
C LEU A 23 5.37 -5.87 4.95
N TYR A 24 6.27 -6.00 3.96
CA TYR A 24 7.68 -6.30 4.20
C TYR A 24 8.32 -5.22 5.09
N ARG A 25 8.09 -3.95 4.78
CA ARG A 25 8.64 -2.83 5.55
C ARG A 25 8.16 -2.84 7.01
N TYR A 26 6.88 -3.13 7.25
CA TYR A 26 6.34 -3.25 8.61
C TYR A 26 6.86 -4.49 9.35
N ARG A 27 6.93 -5.65 8.68
CA ARG A 27 7.42 -6.90 9.27
C ARG A 27 8.91 -6.86 9.59
N ALA A 28 9.71 -6.22 8.74
CA ALA A 28 11.16 -6.09 8.92
C ALA A 28 11.55 -4.90 9.82
N GLY A 29 10.65 -3.96 10.09
CA GLY A 29 10.93 -2.79 10.92
C GLY A 29 11.92 -1.79 10.31
N ILE A 30 12.10 -1.82 8.98
CA ILE A 30 13.12 -1.01 8.29
C ILE A 30 12.60 0.37 7.89
N PRO A 31 13.49 1.37 7.75
CA PRO A 31 13.12 2.65 7.13
C PRO A 31 12.82 2.44 5.64
N TRP A 32 12.01 3.34 5.06
CA TRP A 32 11.66 3.27 3.64
C TRP A 32 12.88 3.27 2.71
N ARG A 33 13.95 3.96 3.08
CA ARG A 33 15.18 4.07 2.27
C ARG A 33 15.88 2.73 2.07
N ASP A 34 15.64 1.77 2.96
CA ASP A 34 16.28 0.46 2.93
C ASP A 34 15.35 -0.60 2.31
N LEU A 35 14.23 -0.18 1.72
CA LEU A 35 13.31 -1.06 1.04
C LEU A 35 14.03 -1.74 -0.15
N PRO A 36 14.01 -3.09 -0.24
CA PRO A 36 14.66 -3.80 -1.32
C PRO A 36 14.15 -3.37 -2.71
N GLU A 37 15.07 -3.21 -3.66
CA GLU A 37 14.78 -2.73 -5.02
C GLU A 37 13.78 -3.61 -5.80
N ARG A 38 13.64 -4.88 -5.43
CA ARG A 38 12.62 -5.80 -5.99
C ARG A 38 11.18 -5.27 -5.85
N PHE A 39 10.94 -4.37 -4.89
CA PHE A 39 9.65 -3.73 -4.68
C PHE A 39 9.46 -2.44 -5.48
N GLY A 40 10.50 -2.00 -6.20
CA GLY A 40 10.57 -0.75 -6.93
C GLY A 40 11.16 0.41 -6.11
N ASP A 41 11.11 1.61 -6.68
CA ASP A 41 11.63 2.82 -6.04
C ASP A 41 10.85 3.14 -4.75
N PHE A 42 11.58 3.14 -3.62
CA PHE A 42 11.01 3.42 -2.31
C PHE A 42 10.28 4.76 -2.25
N ARG A 43 10.68 5.77 -3.03
CA ARG A 43 10.03 7.09 -3.07
C ARG A 43 8.61 6.98 -3.61
N VAL A 44 8.42 6.17 -4.65
CA VAL A 44 7.12 5.91 -5.28
C VAL A 44 6.23 5.11 -4.33
N VAL A 45 6.77 4.05 -3.72
CA VAL A 45 6.06 3.23 -2.72
C VAL A 45 5.65 4.09 -1.53
N HIS A 46 6.57 4.87 -0.97
CA HIS A 46 6.31 5.74 0.17
C HIS A 46 5.27 6.82 -0.15
N LEU A 47 5.38 7.50 -1.30
CA LEU A 47 4.40 8.52 -1.70
C LEU A 47 3.00 7.92 -1.86
N ARG A 48 2.92 6.72 -2.44
CA ARG A 48 1.65 6.01 -2.61
C ARG A 48 1.07 5.57 -1.27
N HIS A 49 1.90 5.03 -0.37
CA HIS A 49 1.51 4.70 0.99
C HIS A 49 0.93 5.93 1.70
N MET A 50 1.63 7.07 1.65
CA MET A 50 1.16 8.33 2.24
C MET A 50 -0.18 8.79 1.65
N ARG A 51 -0.40 8.64 0.33
CA ARG A 51 -1.69 8.96 -0.30
C ARG A 51 -2.80 8.06 0.21
N TRP A 52 -2.54 6.75 0.36
CA TRP A 52 -3.52 5.80 0.87
C TRP A 52 -3.87 6.02 2.33
N SER A 53 -2.89 6.39 3.16
CA SER A 53 -3.12 6.81 4.54
C SER A 53 -4.01 8.05 4.59
N LYS A 54 -3.72 9.07 3.77
CA LYS A 54 -4.54 10.30 3.73
C LYS A 54 -5.95 10.08 3.19
N SER A 55 -6.16 9.11 2.32
CA SER A 55 -7.48 8.81 1.76
C SER A 55 -8.26 7.74 2.53
N GLY A 56 -7.79 7.30 3.70
CA GLY A 56 -8.45 6.27 4.51
C GLY A 56 -8.57 4.92 3.78
N VAL A 57 -7.65 4.60 2.87
CA VAL A 57 -7.67 3.30 2.16
C VAL A 57 -7.15 2.20 3.07
N TRP A 58 -6.15 2.49 3.91
CA TRP A 58 -5.65 1.51 4.88
C TRP A 58 -6.69 1.10 5.91
N GLU A 59 -7.52 2.04 6.38
CA GLU A 59 -8.65 1.77 7.28
C GLU A 59 -9.62 0.78 6.64
N ARG A 60 -10.05 1.06 5.40
CA ARG A 60 -10.93 0.16 4.64
C ARG A 60 -10.33 -1.21 4.38
N VAL A 61 -9.03 -1.28 4.09
CA VAL A 61 -8.33 -2.56 3.89
C VAL A 61 -8.28 -3.35 5.20
N LEU A 62 -7.98 -2.69 6.32
CA LEU A 62 -7.95 -3.33 7.63
C LEU A 62 -9.34 -3.84 8.04
N GLU A 63 -10.38 -3.04 7.83
CA GLU A 63 -11.77 -3.43 8.12
C GLU A 63 -12.17 -4.72 7.38
N VAL A 64 -11.88 -4.81 6.08
CA VAL A 64 -12.16 -6.01 5.29
C VAL A 64 -11.34 -7.21 5.79
N LEU A 65 -10.06 -7.01 6.11
CA LEU A 65 -9.21 -8.11 6.61
C LEU A 65 -9.63 -8.58 8.01
N SER A 66 -10.11 -7.68 8.87
CA SER A 66 -10.65 -8.05 10.19
C SER A 66 -11.95 -8.83 10.08
N GLN A 67 -12.83 -8.47 9.13
CA GLN A 67 -14.07 -9.21 8.88
C GLN A 67 -13.81 -10.64 8.37
N ASP A 68 -12.76 -10.85 7.58
CA ASP A 68 -12.35 -12.19 7.14
C ASP A 68 -11.62 -12.98 8.26
N ALA A 69 -10.89 -12.31 9.15
CA ALA A 69 -10.22 -12.95 10.29
C ALA A 69 -11.19 -13.39 11.39
N ASP A 70 -12.34 -12.71 11.54
CA ASP A 70 -13.41 -13.06 12.47
C ASP A 70 -14.34 -14.17 11.92
N ASN A 71 -14.10 -14.66 10.69
CA ASN A 71 -14.82 -15.80 10.09
C ASN A 71 -14.13 -17.16 10.34
N GLU A 72 -13.19 -17.24 11.28
CA GLU A 72 -12.50 -18.48 11.69
C GLU A 72 -12.96 -19.00 13.07
#